data_AF-A0A165TMD4-F1
#
_entry.id   AF-A0A165TMD4-F1
#
_cell.length_a   1.000
_cell.length_b   1.000
_cell.length_c   1.000
_cell.angle_alpha   90.00
_cell.angle_beta   90.00
_cell.angle_gamma   90.00
#
_symmetry.space_group_name_H-M   'P 1'
#
loop_
_entity.id
_entity.type
_entity.pdbx_description
1 polymer ?
#
loop_
_entity_poly.entity_id
_entity_poly.type
_entity_poly.pdbx_seq_one_letter_code
_entity_poly.pdbx_strand_id
1 'polypeptide(L)'
;MCDELSSWFDDAQHVVIRNPKKPVRLKSQSSFLRSVTLQAIMGTSPLVPCHQDLNMRNIIVGDDGRLWLVGWAWSRFYPPWFEYLAMKEQAENEERVMGR
;
A
#
# COMPACT_ATOMS: atom_id res chain seq x y z
N MET A 1 4.16 8.20 4.33
CA MET A 1 3.06 8.57 3.43
C MET A 1 2.24 7.34 3.06
N CYS A 2 2.88 6.21 2.77
CA CYS A 2 2.25 4.93 2.45
C CYS A 2 1.45 4.37 3.63
N ASP A 3 1.86 4.51 4.89
CA ASP A 3 1.04 4.00 6.01
C ASP A 3 -0.30 4.73 6.13
N GLU A 4 -0.29 6.07 6.03
CA GLU A 4 -1.53 6.86 6.06
C GLU A 4 -2.39 6.61 4.82
N LEU A 5 -1.77 6.53 3.63
CA LEU A 5 -2.48 6.28 2.39
C LEU A 5 -3.03 4.85 2.31
N SER A 6 -2.29 3.86 2.79
CA SER A 6 -2.72 2.46 2.89
C SER A 6 -3.85 2.34 3.89
N SER A 7 -3.70 2.88 5.11
CA SER A 7 -4.78 2.89 6.11
C SER A 7 -6.03 3.60 5.60
N TRP A 8 -5.88 4.71 4.88
CA TRP A 8 -7.02 5.38 4.24
C TRP A 8 -7.66 4.50 3.16
N PHE A 9 -6.86 3.84 2.34
CA PHE A 9 -7.34 2.96 1.27
C PHE A 9 -8.09 1.76 1.83
N ASP A 10 -7.58 1.19 2.91
CA ASP A 10 -8.17 0.09 3.66
C ASP A 10 -9.56 0.45 4.17
N ASP A 11 -9.68 1.62 4.81
CA ASP A 11 -10.94 2.15 5.29
C ASP A 11 -11.90 2.45 4.12
N ALA A 12 -11.39 3.01 3.03
CA ALA A 12 -12.19 3.33 1.85
C ALA A 12 -12.74 2.07 1.17
N GLN A 13 -11.93 1.02 1.04
CA GLN A 13 -12.39 -0.30 0.58
C GLN A 13 -13.49 -0.86 1.49
N HIS A 14 -13.32 -0.79 2.81
CA HIS A 14 -14.32 -1.25 3.77
C HIS A 14 -15.66 -0.52 3.63
N VAL A 15 -15.64 0.80 3.39
CA VAL A 15 -16.87 1.59 3.18
C VAL A 15 -17.55 1.21 1.86
N VAL A 16 -16.78 1.11 0.76
CA VAL A 16 -17.33 0.78 -0.57
C VAL A 16 -17.95 -0.62 -0.59
N ILE A 17 -17.28 -1.61 -0.01
CA ILE A 17 -17.78 -3.00 0.07
C ILE A 17 -19.08 -3.07 0.88
N ARG A 18 -19.15 -2.36 2.02
CA ARG A 18 -20.32 -2.41 2.92
C ARG A 18 -21.48 -1.52 2.47
N ASN A 19 -21.23 -0.48 1.69
CA ASN A 19 -22.26 0.48 1.31
C ASN A 19 -21.97 1.16 -0.04
N PRO A 20 -22.16 0.45 -1.17
CA PRO A 20 -21.72 0.90 -2.49
C PRO A 20 -22.38 2.20 -2.98
N LYS A 21 -23.47 2.64 -2.33
CA LYS A 21 -24.22 3.86 -2.68
C LYS A 21 -23.87 5.08 -1.82
N LYS A 22 -23.01 4.96 -0.81
CA LYS A 22 -22.63 6.09 0.05
C LYS A 22 -21.28 6.68 -0.39
N PRO A 23 -21.19 8.01 -0.61
CA PRO A 23 -19.91 8.66 -0.86
C PRO A 23 -18.99 8.50 0.37
N VAL A 24 -17.76 8.04 0.14
CA VAL A 24 -16.75 7.83 1.17
C VAL A 24 -16.34 9.20 1.74
N ARG A 25 -16.79 9.51 2.96
CA ARG A 25 -16.30 10.65 3.76
C ARG A 25 -15.54 10.07 4.94
N LEU A 26 -14.24 9.89 4.78
CA LEU A 26 -13.36 9.38 5.83
C LEU A 26 -12.66 10.52 6.57
N LYS A 27 -12.40 10.30 7.86
CA LYS A 27 -11.70 11.23 8.74
C LYS A 27 -10.18 11.15 8.51
N SER A 28 -9.70 11.42 7.29
CA SER A 28 -8.25 11.58 7.07
C SER A 28 -7.78 12.90 7.69
N GLN A 29 -6.61 12.87 8.35
CA GLN A 29 -5.95 14.06 8.87
C GLN A 29 -5.30 14.89 7.75
N SER A 30 -4.92 14.24 6.65
CA SER A 30 -4.46 14.91 5.43
C SER A 30 -5.59 15.66 4.71
N SER A 31 -5.40 16.98 4.55
CA SER A 31 -6.33 17.86 3.81
C SER A 31 -6.49 17.45 2.34
N PHE A 32 -5.48 16.80 1.77
CA PHE A 32 -5.46 16.34 0.38
C PHE A 32 -6.42 15.16 0.15
N LEU A 33 -6.49 14.20 1.07
CA LEU A 33 -7.34 13.01 0.95
C LEU A 33 -8.81 13.26 1.32
N ARG A 34 -9.19 14.47 1.74
CA ARG A 34 -10.57 14.82 2.11
C ARG A 34 -11.55 14.91 0.93
N SER A 35 -11.07 15.12 -0.29
CA SER A 35 -11.95 15.35 -1.46
C SER A 35 -11.81 14.36 -2.60
N VAL A 36 -10.83 13.45 -2.56
CA VAL A 36 -10.59 12.51 -3.65
C VAL A 36 -11.40 11.24 -3.46
N THR A 37 -12.12 10.81 -4.49
CA THR A 37 -12.87 9.54 -4.45
C THR A 37 -11.92 8.36 -4.63
N LEU A 38 -12.26 7.22 -4.02
CA LEU A 38 -11.53 5.96 -4.21
C LEU A 38 -11.39 5.62 -5.71
N GLN A 39 -12.44 5.89 -6.49
CA GLN A 39 -12.43 5.70 -7.95
C GLN A 39 -11.48 6.66 -8.68
N ALA A 40 -11.33 7.90 -8.21
CA ALA A 40 -10.38 8.85 -8.78
C ALA A 40 -8.91 8.48 -8.49
N ILE A 41 -8.63 7.88 -7.32
CA ILE A 41 -7.28 7.41 -6.97
C ILE A 41 -6.94 6.09 -7.67
N MET A 42 -7.87 5.13 -7.69
CA MET A 42 -7.63 3.83 -8.32
C MET A 42 -7.72 3.86 -9.84
N GLY A 43 -8.51 4.79 -10.39
CA GLY A 43 -8.93 4.75 -11.78
C GLY A 43 -9.64 3.44 -12.09
N THR A 44 -9.20 2.79 -13.17
CA THR A 44 -9.66 1.48 -13.65
C THR A 44 -8.69 0.34 -13.32
N SER A 45 -7.68 0.60 -12.48
CA SER A 45 -6.64 -0.39 -12.18
C SER A 45 -7.23 -1.62 -11.47
N PRO A 46 -6.86 -2.85 -11.87
CA PRO A 46 -7.31 -4.03 -11.15
C PRO A 46 -6.70 -4.06 -9.75
N LEU A 47 -7.42 -4.66 -8.81
CA LEU A 47 -6.86 -4.97 -7.50
C LEU A 47 -6.07 -6.28 -7.59
N VAL A 48 -4.79 -6.24 -7.22
CA VAL A 48 -3.89 -7.39 -7.22
C VAL A 48 -3.33 -7.63 -5.82
N PRO A 49 -2.89 -8.85 -5.48
CA PRO A 49 -2.14 -9.08 -4.26
C PRO A 49 -0.85 -8.25 -4.27
N CYS A 50 -0.73 -7.40 -3.26
CA CYS A 50 0.40 -6.51 -3.04
C CYS A 50 1.01 -6.85 -1.68
N HIS A 51 2.33 -6.84 -1.59
CA HIS A 51 3.06 -7.21 -0.38
C HIS A 51 3.03 -6.08 0.64
N GLN A 52 3.09 -4.81 0.18
CA GLN A 52 3.17 -3.56 0.95
C GLN A 52 4.40 -3.40 1.85
N ASP A 53 5.13 -4.48 2.11
CA ASP A 53 6.40 -4.44 2.84
C ASP A 53 7.56 -5.03 2.01
N LEU A 54 7.57 -4.82 0.69
CA LEU A 54 8.56 -5.44 -0.18
C LEU A 54 9.89 -4.66 -0.19
N ASN A 55 10.83 -5.12 0.61
CA ASN A 55 12.20 -4.60 0.66
C ASN A 55 13.21 -5.74 0.80
N MET A 56 14.51 -5.41 0.74
CA MET A 56 15.59 -6.40 0.79
C MET A 56 15.59 -7.24 2.08
N ARG A 57 15.06 -6.73 3.20
CA ARG A 57 15.00 -7.47 4.47
C ARG A 57 13.96 -8.59 4.45
N ASN A 58 12.99 -8.50 3.55
CA ASN A 58 11.90 -9.46 3.36
C ASN A 58 12.14 -10.43 2.18
N ILE A 59 13.37 -10.47 1.65
CA ILE A 59 13.81 -11.41 0.63
C ILE A 59 14.90 -12.31 1.21
N ILE A 60 14.64 -13.62 1.27
CA ILE A 60 15.62 -14.62 1.69
C ILE A 60 16.18 -15.32 0.46
N VAL A 61 17.51 -15.35 0.33
CA VAL A 61 18.21 -16.14 -0.69
C VAL A 61 18.48 -17.53 -0.12
N GLY A 62 17.87 -18.56 -0.69
CA GLY A 62 18.13 -19.95 -0.33
C GLY A 62 19.45 -20.45 -0.92
N ASP A 63 20.04 -21.47 -0.28
CA ASP A 63 21.26 -22.13 -0.76
C ASP A 63 21.09 -22.78 -2.15
N ASP A 64 19.85 -23.01 -2.57
CA ASP A 64 19.48 -23.51 -3.90
C ASP A 64 19.33 -22.41 -4.97
N GLY A 65 19.66 -21.16 -4.63
CA GLY A 65 19.55 -20.00 -5.51
C GLY A 65 18.13 -19.47 -5.68
N ARG A 66 17.13 -19.98 -4.94
CA ARG A 66 15.76 -19.46 -4.98
C ARG A 66 15.60 -18.28 -4.03
N LEU A 67 14.72 -17.36 -4.41
CA LEU A 67 14.27 -16.27 -3.56
C LEU A 67 12.96 -16.64 -2.87
N TRP A 68 12.90 -16.36 -1.57
CA TRP A 68 11.69 -16.52 -0.76
C TRP A 68 11.24 -15.16 -0.27
N LEU A 69 9.97 -14.85 -0.50
CA LEU A 69 9.31 -13.66 0.01
C LEU A 69 8.67 -13.96 1.35
N VAL A 70 9.04 -13.18 2.37
CA VAL A 70 8.51 -13.27 3.74
C VAL A 70 7.94 -11.91 4.17
N GLY A 71 7.25 -11.84 5.31
CA GLY A 71 6.75 -10.55 5.82
C GLY A 71 5.36 -10.13 5.31
N TRP A 72 4.48 -11.10 5.05
CA TRP A 72 3.14 -10.88 4.50
C TRP A 72 2.11 -10.19 5.43
N ALA A 73 2.54 -9.66 6.58
CA ALA A 73 1.62 -9.11 7.59
C ALA A 73 0.83 -7.89 7.10
N TRP A 74 1.37 -7.16 6.13
CA TRP A 74 0.79 -5.95 5.55
C TRP A 74 0.18 -6.19 4.17
N SER A 75 0.16 -7.44 3.71
CA SER A 75 -0.28 -7.76 2.36
C SER A 75 -1.78 -7.66 2.20
N ARG A 76 -2.20 -7.03 1.12
CA ARG A 76 -3.59 -6.67 0.85
C ARG A 76 -3.78 -6.46 -0.66
N PHE A 77 -5.01 -6.21 -1.07
CA PHE A 77 -5.34 -6.00 -2.48
C PHE A 77 -5.33 -4.50 -2.83
N TYR A 78 -4.36 -4.09 -3.63
CA TYR A 78 -4.19 -2.70 -4.09
C TYR A 78 -4.00 -2.65 -5.61
N PRO A 79 -4.12 -1.46 -6.22
CA PRO A 79 -3.65 -1.24 -7.58
C PRO A 79 -2.14 -1.57 -7.72
N PRO A 80 -1.65 -2.09 -8.87
CA PRO A 80 -0.25 -2.48 -9.02
C PRO A 80 0.77 -1.36 -8.73
N TRP A 81 0.41 -0.11 -9.04
CA TRP A 81 1.26 1.05 -8.79
C TRP A 81 1.45 1.34 -7.30
N PHE A 82 0.58 0.83 -6.43
CA PHE A 82 0.65 1.04 -4.99
C PHE A 82 1.86 0.31 -4.39
N GLU A 83 2.18 -0.88 -4.91
CA GLU A 83 3.38 -1.64 -4.50
C GLU A 83 4.66 -0.86 -4.82
N TYR A 84 4.71 -0.22 -5.99
CA TYR A 84 5.86 0.61 -6.38
C TYR A 84 6.08 1.78 -5.41
N LEU A 85 5.01 2.46 -4.98
CA LEU A 85 5.11 3.55 -3.99
C LEU A 85 5.62 3.03 -2.64
N ALA A 86 5.10 1.89 -2.19
CA ALA A 86 5.55 1.25 -0.96
C ALA A 86 7.05 0.91 -1.01
N MET A 87 7.51 0.25 -2.08
CA MET A 87 8.93 -0.08 -2.28
C MET A 87 9.82 1.18 -2.26
N LYS A 88 9.39 2.26 -2.92
CA LYS A 88 10.15 3.52 -2.98
C LYS A 88 10.28 4.15 -1.59
N GLU A 89 9.18 4.25 -0.85
CA GLU A 89 9.20 4.81 0.51
C GLU A 89 10.07 3.98 1.46
N GLN A 90 10.07 2.66 1.30
CA GLN A 90 10.91 1.78 2.10
C GLN A 90 12.39 1.96 1.80
N ALA A 91 12.77 2.09 0.53
CA ALA A 91 14.14 2.39 0.14
C ALA A 91 14.61 3.73 0.73
N GLU A 92 13.79 4.78 0.61
CA GLU A 92 14.10 6.11 1.20
C GLU A 92 14.21 6.06 2.73
N ASN A 93 13.36 5.27 3.39
CA ASN A 93 13.41 5.10 4.84
C ASN A 93 14.65 4.31 5.27
N GLU A 94 15.04 3.28 4.53
CA GLU A 94 16.28 2.52 4.78
C GLU A 94 17.52 3.42 4.62
N GLU A 95 17.59 4.25 3.57
CA GLU A 95 18.66 5.24 3.40
C GLU A 95 18.75 6.20 4.59
N ARG A 96 17.60 6.77 4.98
CA ARG A 96 17.50 7.68 6.14
C ARG A 96 17.96 7.02 7.44
N VAL A 97 17.52 5.79 7.72
CA VAL A 97 17.88 5.05 8.95
C VAL A 97 19.36 4.67 8.95
N MET A 98 19.91 4.33 7.78
CA MET A 98 21.32 3.94 7.62
C MET A 98 22.28 5.13 7.52
N GLY A 99 21.77 6.37 7.52
CA GLY A 99 22.56 7.59 7.45
C GLY A 99 23.35 7.75 6.15
N ARG A 100 22.80 7.25 5.04
CA ARG A 100 23.38 7.36 3.70
C ARG A 100 22.70 8.43 2.87
#